data_AF-A0A434F0V0-F1
#
_entry.id   AF-A0A434F0V0-F1
#
_cell.length_a   1.000
_cell.length_b   1.000
_cell.length_c   1.000
_cell.angle_alpha   90.00
_cell.angle_beta   90.00
_cell.angle_gamma   90.00
#
_symmetry.space_group_name_H-M   'P 1'
#
loop_
_entity.id
_entity.type
_entity.pdbx_description
1 polymer ?
#
loop_
_entity_poly.entity_id
_entity_poly.type
_entity_poly.pdbx_seq_one_letter_code
_entity_poly.pdbx_strand_id
1 'polypeptide(L)'
;VYKALAGRLAPADLKRLRDAQRAWIPFRDKECAFRTKPYADGSVYSTLVETCRAELTKVRLAQLQHQLQCPEGDLSCVPQSGGNAAPTKNEPATAKTAPAKPAAAQASQNDTRPCVQSAGKAKSDQYVSQCIQVSPATNPPCNGQNACSMMIDEIKRGCAMIGKDNPPGFCSAYKG
;
A
#
# COMPACT_ATOMS: atom_id res chain seq x y z
N VAL A 1 -4.76 10.59 16.15
CA VAL A 1 -5.26 9.70 15.08
C VAL A 1 -6.58 9.02 15.42
N TYR A 2 -6.68 8.17 16.46
CA TYR A 2 -7.94 7.48 16.81
C TYR A 2 -9.17 8.41 16.91
N LYS A 3 -9.09 9.49 17.70
CA LYS A 3 -10.21 10.45 17.86
C LYS A 3 -10.62 11.11 16.53
N ALA A 4 -9.65 11.41 15.67
CA ALA A 4 -9.90 12.01 14.36
C ALA A 4 -10.61 11.03 13.42
N LEU A 5 -10.17 9.76 13.39
CA LEU A 5 -10.86 8.71 12.62
C LEU A 5 -12.26 8.47 13.18
N ALA A 6 -12.40 8.34 14.50
CA ALA A 6 -13.68 8.15 15.17
C ALA A 6 -14.71 9.22 14.82
N GLY A 7 -14.28 10.48 14.69
CA GLY A 7 -15.15 11.60 14.31
C GLY A 7 -15.64 11.59 12.86
N ARG A 8 -15.06 10.72 11.99
CA ARG A 8 -15.43 10.59 10.58
C ARG A 8 -16.23 9.33 10.27
N LEU A 9 -16.48 8.48 11.26
CA LEU A 9 -17.15 7.19 11.08
C LEU A 9 -18.63 7.28 11.48
N ALA A 10 -19.46 6.50 10.79
CA ALA A 10 -20.84 6.26 11.20
C ALA A 10 -20.86 5.59 12.59
N PRO A 11 -21.96 5.70 13.36
CA PRO A 11 -22.05 5.11 14.70
C PRO A 11 -21.73 3.60 14.74
N ALA A 12 -22.17 2.85 13.73
CA ALA A 12 -21.89 1.42 13.61
C ALA A 12 -20.39 1.14 13.38
N ASP A 13 -19.75 1.91 12.51
CA ASP A 13 -18.30 1.80 12.24
C ASP A 13 -17.45 2.26 13.41
N LEU A 14 -17.87 3.30 14.12
CA LEU A 14 -17.23 3.72 15.36
C LEU A 14 -17.27 2.61 16.42
N LYS A 15 -18.40 1.91 16.55
CA LYS A 15 -18.51 0.75 17.45
C LYS A 15 -17.51 -0.34 17.05
N ARG A 16 -17.48 -0.72 15.77
CA ARG A 16 -16.50 -1.70 15.24
C ARG A 16 -15.05 -1.27 15.47
N LEU A 17 -14.73 0.00 15.25
CA LEU A 17 -13.39 0.54 15.50
C LEU A 17 -13.01 0.42 16.98
N ARG A 18 -13.93 0.74 17.89
CA ARG A 18 -13.70 0.64 19.35
C ARG A 18 -13.46 -0.80 19.76
N ASP A 19 -14.25 -1.74 19.25
CA ASP A 19 -14.10 -3.17 19.54
C ASP A 19 -12.75 -3.68 19.03
N ALA A 20 -12.34 -3.27 17.82
CA ALA A 20 -11.01 -3.58 17.28
C ALA A 20 -9.87 -3.02 18.15
N GLN A 21 -9.97 -1.78 18.66
CA GLN A 21 -8.93 -1.24 19.57
C GLN A 21 -8.88 -2.01 20.90
N ARG A 22 -10.04 -2.36 21.45
CA ARG A 22 -10.13 -3.13 22.70
C ARG A 22 -9.52 -4.51 22.57
N ALA A 23 -9.69 -5.16 21.41
CA ALA A 23 -9.05 -6.44 21.11
C ALA A 23 -7.54 -6.30 20.82
N TRP A 24 -7.11 -5.16 20.26
CA TRP A 24 -5.71 -4.91 19.96
C TRP A 24 -4.83 -4.77 21.21
N ILE A 25 -5.34 -4.19 22.30
CA ILE A 25 -4.60 -4.03 23.56
C ILE A 25 -4.11 -5.37 24.14
N PRO A 26 -4.97 -6.39 24.39
CA PRO A 26 -4.53 -7.68 24.89
C PRO A 26 -3.69 -8.45 23.87
N PHE A 27 -3.90 -8.24 22.56
CA PHE A 27 -2.98 -8.76 21.55
C PHE A 27 -1.57 -8.19 21.74
N ARG A 28 -1.42 -6.86 21.81
CA ARG A 28 -0.12 -6.18 22.03
C ARG A 28 0.55 -6.70 23.29
N ASP A 29 -0.19 -6.81 24.38
CA ASP A 29 0.38 -7.22 25.66
C ASP A 29 0.82 -8.69 25.63
N LYS A 30 0.04 -9.59 25.02
CA LYS A 30 0.43 -11.00 24.84
C LYS A 30 1.58 -11.18 23.86
N GLU A 31 1.59 -10.42 22.77
CA GLU A 31 2.68 -10.42 21.79
C GLU A 31 3.99 -9.98 22.43
N CYS A 32 3.97 -8.90 23.21
CA CYS A 32 5.17 -8.46 23.91
C CYS A 32 5.63 -9.43 24.98
N ALA A 33 4.70 -10.04 25.75
CA ALA A 33 5.05 -11.09 26.69
C ALA A 33 5.65 -12.33 26.00
N PHE A 34 5.14 -12.70 24.82
CA PHE A 34 5.67 -13.78 24.00
C PHE A 34 7.09 -13.47 23.51
N ARG A 35 7.30 -12.30 22.88
CA ARG A 35 8.60 -11.88 22.33
C ARG A 35 9.70 -11.82 23.38
N THR A 36 9.37 -11.43 24.62
CA THR A 36 10.36 -11.23 25.69
C THR A 36 10.46 -12.38 26.67
N LYS A 37 9.63 -13.43 26.51
CA LYS A 37 9.60 -14.59 27.41
C LYS A 37 10.96 -15.21 27.70
N PRO A 38 11.89 -15.38 26.73
CA PRO A 38 13.21 -15.95 27.00
C PRO A 38 14.06 -15.15 27.98
N TYR A 39 13.73 -13.88 28.23
CA TYR A 39 14.48 -12.96 29.06
C TYR A 39 13.77 -12.66 30.39
N ALA A 40 12.70 -13.39 30.74
CA ALA A 40 11.82 -13.07 31.87
C ALA A 40 12.53 -12.93 33.22
N ASP A 41 13.61 -13.67 33.44
CA ASP A 41 14.36 -13.67 34.71
C ASP A 41 15.46 -12.59 34.75
N GLY A 42 15.68 -11.89 33.64
CA GLY A 42 16.71 -10.84 33.51
C GLY A 42 16.16 -9.44 33.78
N SER A 43 17.01 -8.56 34.31
CA SER A 43 16.69 -7.14 34.52
C SER A 43 16.34 -6.38 33.24
N VAL A 44 16.76 -6.89 32.07
CA VAL A 44 16.45 -6.34 30.75
C VAL A 44 15.00 -6.59 30.30
N TYR A 45 14.28 -7.52 30.94
CA TYR A 45 12.92 -7.92 30.55
C TYR A 45 11.97 -6.73 30.43
N SER A 46 11.96 -5.84 31.42
CA SER A 46 11.07 -4.68 31.47
C SER A 46 11.34 -3.73 30.29
N THR A 47 12.61 -3.43 30.01
CA THR A 47 13.01 -2.60 28.87
C THR A 47 12.60 -3.21 27.53
N LEU A 48 12.74 -4.53 27.38
CA LEU A 48 12.33 -5.23 26.16
C LEU A 48 10.81 -5.19 25.97
N VAL A 49 10.02 -5.37 27.05
CA VAL A 49 8.56 -5.30 26.98
C VAL A 49 8.10 -3.90 26.57
N GLU A 50 8.65 -2.86 27.18
CA GLU A 50 8.26 -1.47 26.86
C GLU A 50 8.70 -1.08 25.44
N THR A 51 9.86 -1.53 24.99
CA THR A 51 10.31 -1.34 23.60
C THR A 51 9.33 -1.99 22.63
N CYS A 52 8.96 -3.25 22.86
CA CYS A 52 7.97 -3.94 22.04
C CYS A 52 6.62 -3.21 22.00
N ARG A 53 6.12 -2.76 23.16
CA ARG A 53 4.85 -2.01 23.25
C ARG A 53 4.92 -0.73 22.44
N ALA A 54 6.03 0.00 22.50
CA ALA A 54 6.23 1.22 21.73
C ALA A 54 6.24 0.94 20.22
N GLU A 55 6.95 -0.09 19.78
CA GLU A 55 7.00 -0.52 18.36
C GLU A 55 5.61 -0.86 17.83
N LEU A 56 4.88 -1.75 18.50
CA LEU A 56 3.53 -2.15 18.09
C LEU A 56 2.56 -0.96 18.11
N THR A 57 2.72 -0.03 19.05
CA THR A 57 1.91 1.18 19.10
C THR A 57 2.18 2.09 17.88
N LYS A 58 3.43 2.22 17.44
CA LYS A 58 3.78 2.94 16.20
C LYS A 58 3.13 2.30 14.97
N VAL A 59 3.18 0.96 14.88
CA VAL A 59 2.51 0.21 13.80
C VAL A 59 1.00 0.47 13.80
N ARG A 60 0.36 0.37 14.97
CA ARG A 60 -1.08 0.61 15.08
C ARG A 60 -1.46 2.04 14.73
N LEU A 61 -0.62 3.01 15.09
CA LEU A 61 -0.81 4.41 14.74
C LEU A 61 -0.82 4.59 13.21
N ALA A 62 0.13 3.97 12.51
CA ALA A 62 0.21 4.01 11.05
C ALA A 62 -1.02 3.36 10.38
N GLN A 63 -1.48 2.22 10.90
CA GLN A 63 -2.72 1.58 10.42
C GLN A 63 -3.94 2.51 10.57
N LEU A 64 -4.09 3.17 11.71
CA LEU A 64 -5.20 4.11 11.94
C LEU A 64 -5.07 5.38 11.10
N GLN A 65 -3.85 5.81 10.83
CA GLN A 65 -3.55 6.95 9.98
C GLN A 65 -3.94 6.65 8.53
N HIS A 66 -3.59 5.46 8.03
CA HIS A 66 -3.99 5.00 6.71
C HIS A 66 -5.51 4.96 6.55
N GLN A 67 -6.23 4.41 7.53
CA GLN A 67 -7.71 4.44 7.55
C GLN A 67 -8.27 5.87 7.51
N LEU A 68 -7.60 6.83 8.15
CA LEU A 68 -8.00 8.24 8.17
C LEU A 68 -7.75 8.95 6.82
N GLN A 69 -6.65 8.63 6.13
CA GLN A 69 -6.28 9.19 4.82
C GLN A 69 -6.76 8.33 3.63
N CYS A 70 -7.77 7.48 3.82
CA CYS A 70 -8.06 6.48 2.82
C CYS A 70 -8.57 7.09 1.50
N PRO A 71 -7.94 6.81 0.36
CA PRO A 71 -8.40 7.28 -0.95
C PRO A 71 -9.76 6.70 -1.31
N GLU A 72 -10.52 7.43 -2.11
CA GLU A 72 -11.76 6.91 -2.71
C GLU A 72 -11.46 5.64 -3.55
N GLY A 73 -12.27 4.60 -3.37
CA GLY A 73 -12.13 3.32 -4.08
C GLY A 73 -11.11 2.34 -3.47
N ASP A 74 -10.43 2.70 -2.38
CA ASP A 74 -9.58 1.76 -1.65
C ASP A 74 -10.43 0.85 -0.72
N LEU A 75 -10.55 -0.43 -1.10
CA LEU A 75 -11.36 -1.43 -0.38
C LEU A 75 -10.68 -1.94 0.90
N SER A 76 -9.47 -1.50 1.21
CA SER A 76 -8.78 -1.85 2.45
C SER A 76 -9.25 -1.01 3.66
N CYS A 77 -10.10 0.00 3.44
CA CYS A 77 -10.59 0.89 4.47
C CYS A 77 -12.12 0.89 4.64
N VAL A 78 -12.55 1.36 5.80
CA VAL A 78 -13.96 1.63 6.08
C VAL A 78 -14.40 2.96 5.46
N PRO A 79 -15.57 3.01 4.79
CA PRO A 79 -16.14 4.26 4.29
C PRO A 79 -16.35 5.30 5.40
N GLN A 80 -15.93 6.54 5.16
CA GLN A 80 -16.09 7.65 6.10
C GLN A 80 -17.37 8.43 5.79
N SER A 81 -18.16 8.81 6.81
CA SER A 81 -19.47 9.47 6.66
C SER A 81 -19.38 10.96 6.30
N GLY A 82 -18.17 11.52 6.27
CA GLY A 82 -17.90 12.88 5.83
C GLY A 82 -17.09 12.85 4.54
N GLY A 83 -17.76 12.61 3.41
CA GLY A 83 -17.20 12.72 2.07
C GLY A 83 -16.88 14.17 1.74
N ASN A 84 -15.77 14.67 2.27
CA ASN A 84 -14.98 15.74 1.68
C ASN A 84 -13.52 15.36 1.94
N ALA A 85 -13.06 14.33 1.22
CA ALA A 85 -11.65 14.17 0.98
C ALA A 85 -11.23 15.35 0.10
N ALA A 86 -10.77 16.43 0.73
CA ALA A 86 -9.92 17.38 0.02
C ALA A 86 -8.78 16.56 -0.63
N PRO A 87 -8.43 16.80 -1.90
CA PRO A 87 -7.35 16.08 -2.56
C PRO A 87 -6.07 16.40 -1.81
N THR A 88 -5.67 15.54 -0.88
CA THR A 88 -4.36 15.61 -0.26
C THR A 88 -3.38 15.21 -1.34
N LYS A 89 -2.78 16.24 -1.94
CA LYS A 89 -1.51 16.13 -2.64
C LYS A 89 -0.61 15.25 -1.76
N ASN A 90 -0.26 14.08 -2.26
CA ASN A 90 0.78 13.26 -1.65
C ASN A 90 2.10 14.02 -1.83
N GLU A 91 2.46 14.83 -0.85
CA GLU A 91 3.84 15.23 -0.60
C GLU A 91 4.42 14.30 0.46
N PRO A 92 5.45 13.50 0.14
CA PRO A 92 6.29 12.88 1.16
C PRO A 92 7.02 13.99 1.93
N ALA A 93 7.00 13.90 3.26
CA ALA A 93 7.81 14.75 4.12
C ALA A 93 9.30 14.63 3.79
N THR A 94 9.82 15.70 3.18
CA THR A 94 11.19 16.20 3.15
C THR A 94 12.27 15.40 3.90
N ALA A 95 13.08 14.67 3.12
CA ALA A 95 14.54 14.75 3.27
C ALA A 95 15.05 15.76 2.21
N LYS A 96 15.61 16.88 2.66
CA LYS A 96 16.09 17.98 1.82
C LYS A 96 17.23 17.53 0.90
N THR A 97 17.05 17.68 -0.43
CA THR A 97 18.09 18.20 -1.35
C THR A 97 17.46 18.79 -2.62
N ALA A 98 18.17 19.72 -3.25
CA ALA A 98 17.74 20.80 -4.15
C ALA A 98 17.10 20.39 -5.52
N PRO A 99 16.48 21.33 -6.27
CA PRO A 99 15.51 21.00 -7.33
C PRO A 99 16.15 20.79 -8.70
N ALA A 100 15.68 19.76 -9.42
CA ALA A 100 15.82 19.64 -10.86
C ALA A 100 14.43 19.45 -11.50
N LYS A 101 14.22 20.20 -12.57
CA LYS A 101 13.02 20.37 -13.42
C LYS A 101 12.28 19.05 -13.76
N PRO A 102 10.94 19.06 -13.96
CA PRO A 102 10.20 17.85 -14.30
C PRO A 102 10.47 17.41 -15.73
N ALA A 103 11.34 16.41 -15.88
CA ALA A 103 11.41 15.61 -17.10
C ALA A 103 10.37 14.50 -17.00
N ALA A 104 9.56 14.33 -18.05
CA ALA A 104 8.66 13.21 -18.21
C ALA A 104 9.40 11.91 -17.88
N ALA A 105 8.98 11.23 -16.81
CA ALA A 105 9.58 9.98 -16.38
C ALA A 105 9.20 8.89 -17.37
N GLN A 106 9.99 8.76 -18.43
CA GLN A 106 10.15 7.48 -19.10
C GLN A 106 10.70 6.52 -18.04
N ALA A 107 9.97 5.44 -17.77
CA ALA A 107 10.46 4.37 -16.93
C ALA A 107 11.77 3.86 -17.57
N SER A 108 12.91 4.10 -16.91
CA SER A 108 14.16 3.49 -17.31
C SER A 108 13.95 1.97 -17.29
N GLN A 109 14.36 1.32 -18.38
CA GLN A 109 14.18 -0.13 -18.59
C GLN A 109 14.80 -0.99 -17.48
N ASN A 110 15.69 -0.41 -16.65
CA ASN A 110 16.41 -1.08 -15.56
C ASN A 110 16.03 -0.60 -14.15
N ASP A 111 14.87 0.02 -13.94
CA ASP A 111 14.42 0.36 -12.59
C ASP A 111 13.81 -0.87 -11.88
N THR A 112 14.55 -1.44 -10.93
CA THR A 112 14.11 -2.61 -10.13
C THR A 112 13.12 -2.25 -9.02
N ARG A 113 12.83 -0.96 -8.79
CA ARG A 113 11.90 -0.55 -7.73
C ARG A 113 10.45 -0.97 -8.07
N PRO A 114 9.62 -1.22 -7.04
CA PRO A 114 8.19 -1.43 -7.22
C PRO A 114 7.55 -0.37 -8.11
N CYS A 115 6.72 -0.80 -9.06
CA CYS A 115 6.11 0.11 -10.01
C CYS A 115 5.25 1.19 -9.34
N VAL A 116 4.61 0.85 -8.21
CA VAL A 116 3.89 1.80 -7.37
C VAL A 116 4.78 2.94 -6.84
N GLN A 117 6.08 2.69 -6.67
CA GLN A 117 7.06 3.67 -6.18
C GLN A 117 7.72 4.45 -7.32
N SER A 118 7.99 3.82 -8.46
CA SER A 118 8.70 4.45 -9.58
C SER A 118 7.78 5.25 -10.51
N ALA A 119 6.60 4.73 -10.83
CA ALA A 119 5.63 5.36 -11.72
C ALA A 119 4.42 5.97 -10.99
N GLY A 120 4.27 5.69 -9.69
CA GLY A 120 3.14 6.10 -8.88
C GLY A 120 1.94 5.14 -8.98
N LYS A 121 1.07 5.16 -7.95
CA LYS A 121 -0.03 4.20 -7.79
C LYS A 121 -0.95 4.12 -9.01
N ALA A 122 -1.45 5.25 -9.51
CA ALA A 122 -2.39 5.25 -10.63
C ALA A 122 -1.81 4.61 -11.90
N LYS A 123 -0.52 4.85 -12.18
CA LYS A 123 0.16 4.29 -13.35
C LYS A 123 0.47 2.81 -13.16
N SER A 124 0.88 2.42 -11.95
CA SER A 124 1.08 1.02 -11.60
C SER A 124 -0.21 0.22 -11.70
N ASP A 125 -1.34 0.74 -11.19
CA ASP A 125 -2.64 0.08 -11.26
C ASP A 125 -3.09 -0.09 -12.72
N GLN A 126 -2.83 0.89 -13.58
CA GLN A 126 -3.04 0.79 -15.03
C GLN A 126 -2.25 -0.37 -15.63
N TYR A 127 -0.95 -0.49 -15.34
CA TYR A 127 -0.13 -1.59 -15.88
C TYR A 127 -0.53 -2.95 -15.32
N VAL A 128 -0.89 -3.04 -14.05
CA VAL A 128 -1.40 -4.30 -13.46
C VAL A 128 -2.67 -4.75 -14.19
N SER A 129 -3.63 -3.84 -14.39
CA SER A 129 -4.88 -4.16 -15.10
C SER A 129 -4.65 -4.59 -16.55
N GLN A 130 -3.76 -3.91 -17.27
CA GLN A 130 -3.40 -4.27 -18.65
C GLN A 130 -2.70 -5.62 -18.72
N CYS A 131 -1.76 -5.88 -17.82
CA CYS A 131 -1.00 -7.13 -17.73
C CYS A 131 -1.91 -8.34 -17.51
N ILE A 132 -2.86 -8.25 -16.58
CA ILE A 132 -3.81 -9.34 -16.29
C ILE A 132 -4.69 -9.67 -17.50
N GLN A 133 -5.05 -8.67 -18.31
CA GLN A 133 -5.92 -8.88 -19.48
C GLN A 133 -5.25 -9.64 -20.63
N VAL A 134 -3.92 -9.58 -20.73
CA VAL A 134 -3.18 -10.15 -21.87
C VAL A 134 -2.25 -11.30 -21.48
N SER A 135 -2.09 -11.55 -20.19
CA SER A 135 -1.30 -12.68 -19.70
C SER A 135 -2.15 -13.95 -19.59
N PRO A 136 -1.85 -15.01 -20.35
CA PRO A 136 -2.51 -16.31 -20.20
C PRO A 136 -1.93 -17.17 -19.06
N ALA A 137 -0.88 -16.72 -18.37
CA ALA A 137 -0.23 -17.49 -17.32
C ALA A 137 -1.08 -17.57 -16.05
N THR A 138 -1.03 -18.71 -15.36
CA THR A 138 -1.69 -18.92 -14.06
C THR A 138 -1.03 -18.13 -12.93
N ASN A 139 0.24 -17.73 -13.10
CA ASN A 139 1.00 -16.95 -12.11
C ASN A 139 1.82 -15.86 -12.79
N PRO A 140 1.19 -14.79 -13.29
CA PRO A 140 1.90 -13.76 -14.04
C PRO A 140 2.54 -12.71 -13.12
N PRO A 141 3.53 -11.95 -13.62
CA PRO A 141 4.20 -10.91 -12.84
C PRO A 141 3.36 -9.63 -12.65
N CYS A 142 2.04 -9.69 -12.85
CA CYS A 142 1.12 -8.54 -12.83
C CYS A 142 0.82 -8.05 -11.41
N ASN A 143 1.84 -7.51 -10.75
CA ASN A 143 1.75 -6.98 -9.39
C ASN A 143 2.48 -5.63 -9.33
N GLY A 144 1.84 -4.60 -8.79
CA GLY A 144 2.43 -3.27 -8.64
C GLY A 144 3.67 -3.20 -7.73
N GLN A 145 3.91 -4.26 -6.94
CA GLN A 145 5.14 -4.44 -6.17
C GLN A 145 6.33 -4.89 -7.03
N ASN A 146 6.09 -5.41 -8.24
CA ASN A 146 7.13 -5.72 -9.21
C ASN A 146 7.56 -4.46 -9.98
N ALA A 147 8.72 -4.54 -10.63
CA ALA A 147 9.21 -3.48 -11.51
C ALA A 147 8.23 -3.22 -12.67
N CYS A 148 8.06 -1.95 -13.05
CA CYS A 148 7.19 -1.61 -14.19
C CYS A 148 7.65 -2.29 -15.49
N SER A 149 8.97 -2.41 -15.70
CA SER A 149 9.54 -3.07 -16.88
C SER A 149 9.07 -4.51 -17.03
N MET A 150 9.05 -5.28 -15.94
CA MET A 150 8.59 -6.67 -15.94
C MET A 150 7.12 -6.79 -16.37
N MET A 151 6.25 -5.90 -15.90
CA MET A 151 4.84 -5.87 -16.29
C MET A 151 4.66 -5.39 -17.74
N ILE A 152 5.42 -4.37 -18.16
CA ILE A 152 5.37 -3.83 -19.53
C ILE A 152 5.81 -4.89 -20.54
N ASP A 153 6.84 -5.68 -20.22
CA ASP A 153 7.31 -6.75 -21.10
C ASP A 153 6.29 -7.89 -21.20
N GLU A 154 5.61 -8.22 -20.10
CA GLU A 154 4.50 -9.18 -20.14
C GLU A 154 3.31 -8.66 -20.95
N ILE A 155 2.98 -7.36 -20.84
CA ILE A 155 1.95 -6.73 -21.66
C ILE A 155 2.30 -6.83 -23.15
N LYS A 156 3.55 -6.52 -23.52
CA LYS A 156 4.03 -6.64 -24.91
C LYS A 156 3.92 -8.07 -25.41
N ARG A 157 4.40 -9.05 -24.64
CA ARG A 157 4.31 -10.47 -24.98
C ARG A 157 2.86 -10.93 -25.16
N GLY A 158 1.99 -10.61 -24.21
CA GLY A 158 0.58 -10.96 -24.26
C GLY A 158 -0.14 -10.33 -25.46
N CYS A 159 0.07 -9.03 -25.69
CA CYS A 159 -0.46 -8.33 -26.87
C CYS A 159 0.05 -8.93 -28.20
N ALA A 160 1.32 -9.37 -28.25
CA ALA A 160 1.88 -10.04 -29.43
C ALA A 160 1.25 -11.43 -29.66
N MET A 161 0.97 -12.18 -28.59
CA MET A 161 0.31 -13.49 -28.69
C MET A 161 -1.15 -13.39 -29.13
N ILE A 162 -1.87 -12.37 -28.67
CA ILE A 162 -3.25 -12.10 -29.14
C ILE A 162 -3.24 -11.66 -30.61
N GLY A 163 -2.19 -10.94 -31.04
CA GLY A 163 -2.01 -10.58 -32.45
C GLY A 163 -3.17 -9.74 -33.00
N LYS A 164 -3.85 -10.26 -34.02
CA LYS A 164 -5.02 -9.62 -34.65
C LYS A 164 -6.35 -10.17 -34.10
N ASP A 165 -6.30 -11.14 -33.19
CA ASP A 165 -7.47 -11.84 -32.68
C ASP A 165 -8.09 -11.06 -31.52
N ASN A 166 -8.75 -9.95 -31.85
CA ASN A 166 -9.44 -9.04 -30.92
C ASN A 166 -8.56 -8.52 -29.75
N PRO A 167 -7.43 -7.84 -30.04
CA PRO A 167 -6.57 -7.30 -28.99
C PRO A 167 -7.26 -6.15 -28.24
N PRO A 168 -7.06 -6.03 -26.91
CA PRO A 168 -7.46 -4.84 -26.16
C PRO A 168 -6.90 -3.56 -26.80
N GLY A 169 -7.68 -2.47 -26.79
CA GLY A 169 -7.31 -1.23 -27.48
C GLY A 169 -5.95 -0.66 -27.08
N PHE A 170 -5.53 -0.89 -25.82
CA PHE A 170 -4.22 -0.45 -25.32
C PHE A 170 -3.03 -1.17 -25.97
N CYS A 171 -3.22 -2.36 -26.54
CA CYS A 171 -2.14 -3.11 -27.20
C CYS A 171 -1.54 -2.33 -28.37
N SER A 172 -2.29 -1.41 -28.98
CA SER A 172 -1.76 -0.51 -30.02
C SER A 172 -0.56 0.33 -29.56
N ALA A 173 -0.50 0.70 -28.28
CA ALA A 173 0.60 1.48 -27.71
C ALA A 173 1.86 0.65 -27.41
N TYR A 174 1.76 -0.69 -27.48
CA TYR A 174 2.84 -1.63 -27.19
C TYR A 174 3.30 -2.41 -28.43
N LYS A 175 2.76 -2.08 -29.61
CA LYS A 175 3.27 -2.57 -30.89
C LYS A 175 4.56 -1.84 -31.20
N GLY A 176 5.67 -2.56 -31.12
CA GLY A 176 6.99 -2.17 -31.63
C GLY A 176 7.27 -2.91 -32.92
#